data_AF-A0A352WAP6-F1
#
_entry.id   AF-A0A352WAP6-F1
#
_cell.length_a   1.000
_cell.length_b   1.000
_cell.length_c   1.000
_cell.angle_alpha   90.00
_cell.angle_beta   90.00
_cell.angle_gamma   90.00
#
_symmetry.space_group_name_H-M   'P 1'
#
loop_
_entity.id
_entity.type
_entity.pdbx_description
1 polymer ?
#
loop_
_entity_poly.entity_id
_entity_poly.type
_entity_poly.pdbx_seq_one_letter_code
_entity_poly.pdbx_strand_id
1 'polypeptide(L)'
;MWLLAGRGIYAQSGTGDILENVLLSRFGWDTLPGLYSQDSLTQLKDLLKSGCHVALTADSPFGPYRQVQPAPLFLAERSGQPLVPFAVAARPGVHSRNGSSRLYPVPFAKVV
;
A
#
# COMPACT_ATOMS: atom_id res chain seq x y z
N MET A 1 2.94 3.75 -4.61
CA MET A 1 1.74 3.97 -3.79
C MET A 1 1.21 5.40 -3.89
N TRP A 2 2.05 6.45 -4.02
CA TRP A 2 1.58 7.85 -3.99
C TRP A 2 0.51 8.28 -5.03
N LEU A 3 0.31 7.54 -6.11
CA LEU A 3 -0.58 7.94 -7.22
C LEU A 3 -2.08 7.86 -6.90
N LEU A 4 -2.45 7.18 -5.83
CA LEU A 4 -3.83 7.08 -5.37
C LEU A 4 -4.13 8.02 -4.19
N ALA A 5 -3.23 8.96 -3.88
CA ALA A 5 -3.40 9.88 -2.77
C ALA A 5 -4.61 10.81 -2.98
N GLY A 6 -5.25 11.25 -1.89
CA GLY A 6 -6.40 12.16 -1.94
C GLY A 6 -7.71 11.52 -2.42
N ARG A 7 -7.78 10.18 -2.51
CA ARG A 7 -9.01 9.43 -2.90
C ARG A 7 -9.76 8.80 -1.72
N GLY A 8 -9.47 9.19 -0.48
CA GLY A 8 -10.10 8.61 0.72
C GLY A 8 -9.72 7.14 0.95
N ILE A 9 -8.50 6.77 0.58
CA ILE A 9 -7.95 5.42 0.74
C ILE A 9 -6.88 5.46 1.82
N TYR A 10 -7.04 4.63 2.86
CA TYR A 10 -6.05 4.42 3.91
C TYR A 10 -4.96 3.48 3.38
N ALA A 11 -3.70 3.87 3.49
CA ALA A 11 -2.58 3.03 3.09
C ALA A 11 -1.88 2.47 4.31
N GLN A 12 -1.61 1.16 4.29
CA GLN A 12 -0.54 0.62 5.13
C GLN A 12 0.69 0.43 4.24
N SER A 13 1.74 1.20 4.51
CA SER A 13 3.04 0.86 3.94
C SER A 13 3.63 -0.30 4.72
N GLY A 14 4.12 -1.29 3.99
CA GLY A 14 4.72 -2.45 4.61
C GLY A 14 6.06 -2.16 5.30
N THR A 15 6.73 -1.03 5.09
CA THR A 15 8.06 -0.78 5.71
C THR A 15 7.93 -0.23 7.13
N GLY A 16 6.78 0.36 7.49
CA GLY A 16 6.53 0.95 8.80
C GLY A 16 7.46 2.12 9.17
N ASP A 17 8.38 2.50 8.28
CA ASP A 17 9.35 3.55 8.52
C ASP A 17 8.64 4.89 8.68
N ILE A 18 9.00 5.60 9.75
CA ILE A 18 8.51 6.95 10.06
C ILE A 18 8.63 7.86 8.83
N LEU A 19 9.72 7.72 8.08
CA LEU A 19 9.97 8.50 6.87
C LEU A 19 8.95 8.22 5.76
N GLU A 20 8.55 6.96 5.58
CA GLU A 20 7.57 6.60 4.57
C GLU A 20 6.17 7.04 4.98
N ASN A 21 5.82 6.91 6.26
CA ASN A 21 4.55 7.44 6.79
C ASN A 21 4.48 8.96 6.64
N VAL A 22 5.53 9.70 7.02
CA VAL A 22 5.59 11.16 6.85
C VAL A 22 5.45 11.56 5.38
N LEU A 23 6.11 10.84 4.46
CA LEU A 23 5.99 11.10 3.03
C LEU A 23 4.57 10.82 2.54
N LEU A 24 4.00 9.65 2.86
CA LEU A 24 2.65 9.28 2.46
C LEU A 24 1.60 10.25 3.01
N SER A 25 1.70 10.65 4.28
CA SER A 25 0.83 11.67 4.88
C SER A 25 0.93 13.01 4.15
N ARG A 26 2.15 13.45 3.78
CA ARG A 26 2.33 14.68 2.98
C ARG A 26 1.69 14.61 1.60
N PHE A 27 1.57 13.42 1.02
CA PHE A 27 0.90 13.23 -0.25
C PHE A 27 -0.62 13.08 -0.12
N GLY A 28 -1.20 13.06 1.10
CA GLY A 28 -2.64 12.95 1.32
C GLY A 28 -3.12 11.51 1.53
N TRP A 29 -2.27 10.67 2.11
CA TRP A 29 -2.64 9.34 2.59
C TRP A 29 -2.84 9.35 4.10
N ASP A 30 -3.93 8.74 4.55
CA ASP A 30 -4.04 8.35 5.94
C ASP A 30 -3.27 7.04 6.14
N THR A 31 -2.22 7.10 6.95
CA THR A 31 -1.34 5.96 7.22
C THR A 31 -1.52 5.45 8.62
N LEU A 32 -1.66 4.14 8.77
CA LEU A 32 -1.54 3.50 10.08
C LEU A 32 -0.06 3.17 10.36
N PRO A 33 0.50 3.59 11.50
CA PRO A 33 1.84 3.20 11.89
C PRO A 33 1.90 1.71 12.21
N GLY A 34 2.99 1.06 11.82
CA GLY A 34 3.26 -0.34 12.12
C GLY A 34 3.27 -1.25 10.91
N LEU A 35 4.10 -2.30 11.01
CA LEU A 35 4.16 -3.43 10.09
C LEU A 35 2.86 -4.24 10.19
N TYR A 36 2.69 -5.27 9.36
CA TYR A 36 1.58 -6.26 9.40
C TYR A 36 1.48 -7.03 10.74
N SER A 37 1.31 -6.32 11.85
CA SER A 37 1.06 -6.85 13.19
C SER A 37 -0.42 -7.15 13.34
N GLN A 38 -0.74 -8.02 14.31
CA GLN A 38 -2.11 -8.40 14.61
C GLN A 38 -3.00 -7.19 14.93
N ASP A 39 -2.45 -6.20 15.66
CA ASP A 39 -3.18 -4.98 16.01
C ASP A 39 -3.46 -4.12 14.77
N SER A 40 -2.46 -3.97 13.87
CA SER A 40 -2.63 -3.20 12.64
C SER A 40 -3.67 -3.81 11.70
N LEU A 41 -3.67 -5.15 11.57
CA LEU A 41 -4.67 -5.87 10.78
C LEU A 41 -6.07 -5.73 11.37
N THR A 42 -6.16 -5.69 12.70
CA THR A 42 -7.43 -5.47 13.40
C THR A 42 -7.97 -4.07 13.11
N GLN A 43 -7.13 -3.04 13.21
CA GLN A 43 -7.49 -1.67 12.87
C GLN A 43 -7.90 -1.51 11.40
N LEU A 44 -7.16 -2.10 10.46
CA LEU A 44 -7.51 -2.08 9.04
C LEU A 44 -8.85 -2.76 8.76
N LYS A 45 -9.11 -3.89 9.42
CA LYS A 45 -10.40 -4.58 9.33
C LYS A 45 -11.54 -3.72 9.88
N ASP A 46 -11.33 -3.00 10.97
CA ASP A 46 -12.35 -2.10 11.54
C ASP A 46 -12.59 -0.88 10.61
N LEU A 47 -11.55 -0.32 9.99
CA LEU A 47 -11.67 0.72 8.96
C LEU A 47 -12.44 0.24 7.72
N LEU A 48 -12.16 -0.97 7.24
CA LEU A 48 -12.92 -1.56 6.13
C LEU A 48 -14.40 -1.73 6.49
N LYS A 49 -14.72 -2.08 7.74
CA LYS A 49 -16.10 -2.19 8.22
C LYS A 49 -16.80 -0.86 8.39
N SER A 50 -16.08 0.23 8.66
CA SER A 50 -16.65 1.58 8.72
C SER A 50 -16.88 2.21 7.34
N GLY A 51 -16.62 1.47 6.25
CA GLY A 51 -16.79 1.94 4.88
C GLY A 51 -15.58 2.69 4.32
N CYS A 52 -14.45 2.67 5.02
CA CYS A 52 -13.20 3.24 4.49
C CYS A 52 -12.55 2.28 3.50
N HIS A 53 -11.82 2.82 2.54
CA HIS A 53 -11.03 2.02 1.60
C HIS A 53 -9.62 1.79 2.15
N VAL A 54 -9.08 0.58 1.99
CA VAL A 54 -7.71 0.25 2.39
C VAL A 54 -6.90 -0.16 1.16
N ALA A 55 -5.73 0.42 0.99
CA ALA A 55 -4.71 0.01 0.03
C ALA A 55 -3.56 -0.69 0.73
N LEU A 56 -3.23 -1.88 0.23
CA LEU A 56 -2.06 -2.64 0.64
C LEU A 56 -1.16 -2.86 -0.56
N THR A 57 0.14 -2.97 -0.29
CA THR A 57 1.08 -3.50 -1.26
C THR A 57 0.95 -5.02 -1.28
N ALA A 58 0.69 -5.59 -2.46
CA ALA A 58 0.57 -7.05 -2.62
C ALA A 58 1.85 -7.77 -2.15
N ASP A 59 3.00 -7.22 -2.52
CA ASP A 59 4.33 -7.76 -2.25
C ASP A 59 5.02 -6.92 -1.14
N SER A 60 4.49 -6.99 0.09
CA SER A 60 5.05 -6.38 1.32
C SER A 60 6.60 -6.44 1.38
N PRO A 61 7.29 -5.49 2.02
CA PRO A 61 8.76 -5.45 2.07
C PRO A 61 9.42 -6.63 2.77
N PHE A 62 8.68 -7.49 3.46
CA PHE A 62 9.21 -8.72 4.06
C PHE A 62 9.01 -9.97 3.19
N GLY A 63 8.32 -9.83 2.05
CA GLY A 63 8.08 -10.92 1.11
C GLY A 63 9.08 -10.92 -0.04
N PRO A 64 9.40 -12.10 -0.61
CA PRO A 64 10.10 -12.15 -1.89
C PRO A 64 9.30 -11.41 -2.97
N TYR A 65 10.01 -10.76 -3.88
CA TYR A 65 9.43 -10.04 -5.00
C TYR A 65 8.41 -10.91 -5.77
N ARG A 66 7.24 -10.35 -6.10
CA ARG A 66 6.14 -11.03 -6.80
C ARG A 66 5.51 -12.20 -6.04
N GLN A 67 5.54 -12.17 -4.71
CA GLN A 67 4.74 -13.06 -3.89
C GLN A 67 3.76 -12.27 -3.03
N VAL A 68 2.49 -12.55 -3.28
CA VAL A 68 1.37 -11.96 -2.55
C VAL A 68 1.41 -12.40 -1.10
N GLN A 69 1.30 -11.44 -0.19
CA GLN A 69 1.19 -11.73 1.24
C GLN A 69 -0.20 -12.25 1.64
N PRO A 70 -0.34 -12.94 2.78
CA PRO A 70 -1.63 -13.38 3.30
C PRO A 70 -2.57 -12.25 3.76
N ALA A 71 -2.02 -11.08 4.12
CA ALA A 71 -2.77 -10.00 4.76
C ALA A 71 -3.97 -9.46 3.96
N PRO A 72 -3.86 -9.17 2.64
CA PRO A 72 -5.01 -8.77 1.84
C PRO A 72 -6.14 -9.82 1.86
N LEU A 73 -5.80 -11.10 1.75
CA LEU A 73 -6.80 -12.18 1.78
C LEU A 73 -7.49 -12.26 3.15
N PHE A 74 -6.71 -12.18 4.24
CA PHE A 74 -7.24 -12.15 5.60
C PHE A 74 -8.20 -10.97 5.82
N LEU A 75 -7.84 -9.77 5.36
CA LEU A 75 -8.70 -8.60 5.51
C LEU A 75 -9.99 -8.75 4.71
N ALA A 76 -9.92 -9.26 3.48
CA ALA A 76 -11.09 -9.49 2.64
C ALA A 76 -12.07 -10.47 3.30
N GLU A 77 -11.56 -11.60 3.79
CA GLU A 77 -12.36 -12.62 4.47
C GLU A 77 -13.01 -12.07 5.75
N ARG A 78 -12.27 -11.32 6.58
CA ARG A 78 -12.76 -10.86 7.90
C ARG A 78 -13.59 -9.59 7.86
N SER A 79 -13.42 -8.76 6.82
CA SER A 79 -14.23 -7.56 6.61
C SER A 79 -15.46 -7.81 5.73
N GLY A 80 -15.46 -8.88 4.93
CA GLY A 80 -16.47 -9.13 3.90
C GLY A 80 -16.36 -8.20 2.69
N GLN A 81 -15.28 -7.41 2.58
CA GLN A 81 -15.06 -6.46 1.49
C GLN A 81 -14.32 -7.10 0.31
N PRO A 82 -14.61 -6.69 -0.93
CA PRO A 82 -13.96 -7.24 -2.11
C PRO A 82 -12.49 -6.80 -2.21
N LEU A 83 -11.66 -7.69 -2.77
CA LEU A 83 -10.30 -7.33 -3.19
C LEU A 83 -10.33 -6.76 -4.60
N VAL A 84 -9.81 -5.54 -4.74
CA VAL A 84 -9.67 -4.88 -6.04
C VAL A 84 -8.17 -4.80 -6.37
N PRO A 85 -7.65 -5.67 -7.25
CA PRO A 85 -6.28 -5.56 -7.70
C PRO A 85 -6.14 -4.32 -8.58
N PHE A 86 -5.10 -3.53 -8.32
CA PHE A 86 -4.70 -2.43 -9.20
C PHE A 86 -3.20 -2.46 -9.39
N ALA A 87 -2.76 -1.95 -10.53
CA ALA A 87 -1.36 -1.78 -10.86
C ALA A 87 -1.13 -0.37 -11.37
N VAL A 88 0.11 0.06 -11.30
CA VAL A 88 0.56 1.33 -11.85
C VAL A 88 1.80 1.05 -12.67
N ALA A 89 1.85 1.61 -13.87
CA ALA A 89 3.05 1.67 -14.69
C ALA A 89 3.42 3.12 -15.03
N ALA A 90 4.71 3.37 -15.19
CA ALA A 90 5.20 4.69 -15.59
C ALA A 90 6.37 4.60 -16.57
N ARG A 91 6.40 5.51 -17.55
CA ARG A 91 7.50 5.64 -18.51
C ARG A 91 7.79 7.13 -18.83
N PRO A 92 9.05 7.59 -18.73
CA PRO A 92 10.21 6.86 -18.22
C PRO A 92 10.12 6.66 -16.70
N GLY A 93 10.84 5.68 -16.17
CA GLY A 93 10.89 5.45 -14.73
C GLY A 93 12.10 4.63 -14.32
N VAL A 94 12.54 4.82 -13.09
CA VAL A 94 13.70 4.16 -12.49
C VAL A 94 13.21 3.10 -11.52
N HIS A 95 13.76 1.89 -11.59
CA HIS A 95 13.46 0.84 -10.63
C HIS A 95 14.48 0.87 -9.49
N SER A 96 14.03 0.64 -8.25
CA SER A 96 14.96 0.43 -7.13
C SER A 96 15.80 -0.82 -7.37
N ARG A 97 17.08 -0.78 -6.96
CA ARG A 97 17.99 -1.94 -7.03
C ARG A 97 17.85 -2.91 -5.85
N ASN A 98 16.91 -2.65 -4.94
CA ASN A 98 16.66 -3.52 -3.78
C ASN A 98 15.71 -4.67 -4.16
N GLY A 99 15.54 -5.65 -3.27
CA GLY A 99 14.71 -6.83 -3.47
C GLY A 99 13.22 -6.59 -3.77
N SER A 100 12.76 -5.33 -3.79
CA SER A 100 11.37 -4.96 -4.11
C SER A 100 11.16 -4.39 -5.52
N SER A 101 12.23 -4.02 -6.25
CA SER A 101 12.20 -3.46 -7.61
C SER A 101 11.05 -2.45 -7.86
N ARG A 102 10.88 -1.50 -6.94
CA ARG A 102 9.81 -0.49 -6.99
C ARG A 102 10.07 0.52 -8.10
N LEU A 103 9.03 0.87 -8.85
CA LEU A 103 9.09 1.85 -9.93
C LEU A 103 8.89 3.28 -9.39
N TYR A 104 9.84 4.16 -9.72
CA TYR A 104 9.80 5.59 -9.47
C TYR A 104 9.72 6.32 -10.82
N PRO A 105 8.58 6.91 -11.20
CA PRO A 105 8.52 7.78 -12.37
C PRO A 105 9.49 8.96 -12.21
N VAL A 106 10.13 9.33 -13.32
CA VAL A 106 10.89 10.59 -13.40
C VAL A 106 9.93 11.76 -13.61
N PRO A 107 10.35 13.02 -13.40
CA PRO A 107 9.53 14.18 -13.73
C PRO A 107 8.98 14.08 -15.17
N PHE A 108 7.70 14.39 -15.34
CA PHE A 108 6.97 14.34 -16.62
C PHE A 108 6.79 12.94 -17.23
N ALA A 109 7.01 11.87 -16.45
CA ALA A 109 6.68 10.53 -16.90
C ALA A 109 5.18 10.35 -17.14
N LYS A 110 4.83 9.63 -18.20
CA LYS A 110 3.47 9.15 -18.43
C LYS A 110 3.20 8.02 -17.43
N VAL A 111 2.11 8.15 -16.67
CA VAL A 111 1.65 7.16 -15.70
C VAL A 111 0.31 6.59 -16.15
N VAL A 112 0.15 5.28 -16.07
CA VAL A 112 -1.08 4.52 -16.37
C VAL A 112 -1.38 3.50 -15.30
#